data_AF-A0A401I8N4-F1
#
_entry.id   AF-A0A401I8N4-F1
#
_cell.length_a   1.000
_cell.length_b   1.000
_cell.length_c   1.000
_cell.angle_alpha   90.00
_cell.angle_beta   90.00
_cell.angle_gamma   90.00
#
_symmetry.space_group_name_H-M   'P 1'
#
loop_
_entity.id
_entity.type
_entity.pdbx_description
1 polymer ?
#
loop_
_entity_poly.entity_id
_entity_poly.type
_entity_poly.pdbx_seq_one_letter_code
_entity_poly.pdbx_strand_id
1 'polypeptide(L)'
;MLLSFVLLAGAMAAAVLPKLNDIVGSERWYVPIDEKIGLLLEPGDYSLYYEAERSDNSLNRALPLSDSFSTDTGDRVSDVGVKLDVWFDDREVRVYRDSSMSYSVNERAGYSLLQFRASEAGTYYLELTIEEGREGLETGIYVIGKDWTGAFFSIVKRIGGLLLLLLPLFIWGLVRAIRGVDGQSAPHHAGHAQWSGYAQPVPRPAAYREGMDHVALNELTQTIIVAARAAFMELFASGERFYYCTLFTTGEGHAPYISAWSHEALAREATRLAEAGKGEAESLAEEIKWSYADSPYYAFAEARMADVEARYAQRPLLHELDETKAEAELQLRLQAMELAMRQLDAEGLFRRNQPRSEVVVLVEIMPPDPINTEIAKRLNDPAWPAMQMWLKEAAE
;
A
#
# COMPACT_ATOMS: atom_id res chain seq x y z
N MET A 1 -16.56 -1.49 30.86
CA MET A 1 -17.06 -1.18 29.50
C MET A 1 -16.02 -1.46 28.42
N LEU A 2 -14.76 -0.98 28.53
CA LEU A 2 -13.70 -1.26 27.53
C LEU A 2 -13.46 -2.77 27.31
N LEU A 3 -13.38 -3.54 28.39
CA LEU A 3 -13.19 -5.00 28.34
C LEU A 3 -14.36 -5.72 27.63
N SER A 4 -15.60 -5.26 27.85
CA SER A 4 -16.80 -5.82 27.21
C SER A 4 -16.82 -5.55 25.70
N PHE A 5 -16.27 -4.42 25.25
CA PHE A 5 -16.15 -4.08 23.83
C PHE A 5 -15.05 -4.89 23.14
N VAL A 6 -13.89 -5.07 23.79
CA VAL A 6 -12.80 -5.93 23.27
C VAL A 6 -13.27 -7.38 23.15
N LEU A 7 -14.02 -7.88 24.14
CA LEU A 7 -14.59 -9.23 24.08
C LEU A 7 -15.66 -9.36 23.00
N LEU A 8 -16.48 -8.33 22.76
CA LEU A 8 -17.48 -8.33 21.69
C LEU A 8 -16.83 -8.25 20.30
N ALA A 9 -15.80 -7.42 20.13
CA ALA A 9 -15.03 -7.32 18.89
C ALA A 9 -14.26 -8.60 18.60
N GLY A 10 -13.66 -9.22 19.63
CA GLY A 10 -13.01 -10.53 19.52
C GLY A 10 -13.99 -11.66 19.18
N ALA A 11 -15.18 -11.67 19.79
CA ALA A 11 -16.23 -12.64 19.47
C ALA A 11 -16.80 -12.44 18.06
N MET A 12 -16.95 -11.19 17.61
CA MET A 12 -17.33 -10.88 16.22
C MET A 12 -16.26 -11.33 15.23
N ALA A 13 -14.99 -11.03 15.49
CA ALA A 13 -13.89 -11.47 14.64
C ALA A 13 -13.84 -13.01 14.55
N ALA A 14 -13.96 -13.70 15.70
CA ALA A 14 -13.98 -15.16 15.76
C ALA A 14 -15.19 -15.79 15.05
N ALA A 15 -16.33 -15.10 14.97
CA ALA A 15 -17.52 -15.56 14.24
C ALA A 15 -17.49 -15.22 12.75
N VAL A 16 -16.81 -14.13 12.38
CA VAL A 16 -16.72 -13.63 11.00
C VAL A 16 -15.57 -14.28 10.23
N LEU A 17 -14.43 -14.61 10.86
CA LEU A 17 -13.28 -15.24 10.19
C LEU A 17 -13.60 -16.61 9.54
N PRO A 18 -14.32 -17.54 10.21
CA PRO A 18 -14.67 -18.83 9.59
C PRO A 18 -15.67 -18.66 8.44
N LYS A 19 -16.63 -17.73 8.58
CA LYS A 19 -17.57 -17.38 7.51
C LYS A 19 -16.91 -16.62 6.37
N LEU A 20 -15.88 -15.82 6.66
CA LEU A 20 -15.01 -15.27 5.65
C LEU A 20 -14.41 -16.44 4.90
N ASN A 21 -13.78 -17.43 5.54
CA ASN A 21 -13.22 -18.60 4.84
C ASN A 21 -14.24 -19.34 3.92
N ASP A 22 -15.52 -19.39 4.31
CA ASP A 22 -16.60 -19.94 3.48
C ASP A 22 -17.05 -19.00 2.33
N ILE A 23 -16.94 -17.67 2.51
CA ILE A 23 -17.14 -16.64 1.47
C ILE A 23 -15.90 -16.50 0.56
N VAL A 24 -14.72 -16.80 1.12
CA VAL A 24 -13.36 -16.88 0.57
C VAL A 24 -13.14 -18.18 -0.18
N GLY A 25 -14.04 -19.14 0.00
CA GLY A 25 -14.18 -20.32 -0.86
C GLY A 25 -14.59 -19.87 -2.25
N SER A 26 -13.68 -19.14 -2.91
CA SER A 26 -13.72 -18.77 -4.31
C SER A 26 -14.08 -20.03 -5.05
N GLU A 27 -15.19 -20.01 -5.77
CA GLU A 27 -15.44 -21.05 -6.75
C GLU A 27 -14.21 -21.10 -7.66
N ARG A 28 -13.52 -22.24 -7.63
CA ARG A 28 -12.27 -22.48 -8.33
C ARG A 28 -12.56 -23.45 -9.44
N TRP A 29 -12.27 -23.03 -10.66
CA TRP A 29 -12.41 -23.90 -11.83
C TRP A 29 -11.04 -24.18 -12.43
N TYR A 30 -10.77 -25.45 -12.64
CA TYR A 30 -9.58 -25.90 -13.36
C TYR A 30 -9.75 -25.61 -14.84
N VAL A 31 -8.74 -24.99 -15.44
CA VAL A 31 -8.72 -24.70 -16.88
C VAL A 31 -7.67 -25.60 -17.55
N PRO A 32 -8.09 -26.66 -18.26
CA PRO A 32 -7.17 -27.46 -19.06
C PRO A 32 -6.57 -26.63 -20.21
N ILE A 33 -5.31 -26.91 -20.53
CA ILE A 33 -4.61 -26.31 -21.67
C ILE A 33 -5.15 -26.93 -22.97
N ASP A 34 -5.30 -26.12 -24.01
CA ASP A 34 -5.78 -26.45 -25.35
C ASP A 34 -7.18 -27.11 -25.39
N GLU A 35 -7.96 -26.87 -24.33
CA GLU A 35 -9.32 -27.34 -24.20
C GLU A 35 -10.27 -26.17 -23.95
N LYS A 36 -11.36 -26.14 -24.72
CA LYS A 36 -12.42 -25.16 -24.54
C LYS A 36 -13.41 -25.63 -23.48
N ILE A 37 -13.46 -24.92 -22.35
CA ILE A 37 -14.41 -25.21 -21.26
C ILE A 37 -15.55 -24.20 -21.23
N GLY A 38 -16.74 -24.64 -20.82
CA GLY A 38 -17.89 -23.78 -20.58
C GLY A 38 -18.14 -23.62 -19.08
N LEU A 39 -18.08 -22.40 -18.58
CA LEU A 39 -18.33 -22.07 -17.17
C LEU A 39 -19.56 -21.20 -17.05
N LEU A 40 -20.49 -21.57 -16.17
CA LEU A 40 -21.63 -20.72 -15.81
C LEU A 40 -21.13 -19.68 -14.80
N LEU A 41 -20.97 -18.44 -15.24
CA LEU A 41 -20.45 -17.34 -14.43
C LEU A 41 -21.53 -16.33 -14.10
N GLU A 42 -21.45 -15.76 -12.91
CA GLU A 42 -22.25 -14.61 -12.46
C GLU A 42 -21.50 -13.31 -12.77
N PRO A 43 -22.17 -12.15 -12.88
CA PRO A 43 -21.49 -10.88 -13.09
C PRO A 43 -20.42 -10.61 -12.03
N GLY A 44 -19.24 -10.18 -12.47
CA GLY A 44 -18.10 -9.92 -11.61
C GLY A 44 -16.75 -10.01 -12.32
N ASP A 45 -15.71 -9.78 -11.54
CA ASP A 45 -14.32 -9.87 -11.99
C ASP A 45 -13.76 -11.26 -11.68
N TYR A 46 -13.06 -11.83 -12.65
CA TYR A 46 -12.49 -13.17 -12.60
C TYR A 46 -11.01 -13.10 -12.92
N SER A 47 -10.21 -13.82 -12.16
CA SER A 47 -8.76 -13.91 -12.33
C SER A 47 -8.36 -15.34 -12.63
N LEU A 48 -7.45 -15.50 -13.60
CA LEU A 48 -6.73 -16.72 -13.89
C LEU A 48 -5.44 -16.72 -13.07
N TYR A 49 -5.29 -17.76 -12.26
CA TYR A 49 -4.15 -18.01 -11.41
C TYR A 49 -3.34 -19.19 -11.91
N TYR A 50 -2.03 -19.11 -11.77
CA TYR A 50 -1.14 -20.25 -11.93
C TYR A 50 -0.72 -20.79 -10.56
N GLU A 51 -1.08 -22.03 -10.26
CA GLU A 51 -0.62 -22.78 -9.09
C GLU A 51 0.46 -23.78 -9.52
N ALA A 52 1.68 -23.59 -9.00
CA ALA A 52 2.73 -24.61 -9.10
C ALA A 52 2.66 -25.51 -7.86
N GLU A 53 2.71 -26.84 -8.06
CA GLU A 53 3.04 -27.73 -6.95
C GLU A 53 4.49 -27.48 -6.54
N ARG A 54 4.70 -27.29 -5.23
CA ARG A 54 6.02 -27.12 -4.64
C ARG A 54 6.75 -28.48 -4.58
N SER A 55 6.93 -29.12 -5.74
CA SER A 55 7.75 -30.33 -5.83
C SER A 55 9.20 -29.92 -6.07
N ASP A 56 10.00 -29.98 -5.01
CA ASP A 56 11.46 -29.79 -5.02
C ASP A 56 11.94 -28.34 -5.34
N ASN A 57 12.95 -27.89 -4.61
CA ASN A 57 13.65 -26.60 -4.68
C ASN A 57 14.28 -26.24 -6.06
N SER A 58 13.94 -26.94 -7.14
CA SER A 58 14.49 -26.75 -8.48
C SER A 58 13.64 -25.85 -9.41
N LEU A 59 12.40 -25.50 -9.03
CA LEU A 59 11.50 -24.67 -9.84
C LEU A 59 11.84 -23.15 -9.86
N ASN A 60 12.84 -22.70 -9.09
CA ASN A 60 13.41 -21.34 -9.23
C ASN A 60 14.09 -21.10 -10.60
N ARG A 61 14.11 -22.08 -11.52
CA ARG A 61 14.71 -21.95 -12.86
C ARG A 61 13.73 -21.90 -14.04
N ALA A 62 12.43 -22.14 -13.86
CA ALA A 62 11.53 -22.32 -15.01
C ALA A 62 10.76 -21.06 -15.46
N LEU A 63 10.88 -19.94 -14.74
CA LEU A 63 10.48 -18.63 -15.26
C LEU A 63 11.64 -17.65 -15.04
N PRO A 64 12.17 -17.00 -16.09
CA PRO A 64 13.22 -16.01 -15.92
C PRO A 64 12.63 -14.82 -15.15
N LEU A 65 12.89 -14.80 -13.84
CA LEU A 65 12.50 -13.76 -12.89
C LEU A 65 13.30 -12.46 -13.04
N SER A 66 13.80 -12.12 -14.23
CA SER A 66 14.76 -11.02 -14.38
C SER A 66 14.67 -10.17 -15.64
N ASP A 67 13.55 -10.15 -16.35
CA ASP A 67 13.32 -9.11 -17.37
C ASP A 67 12.13 -8.24 -16.94
N SER A 68 12.47 -6.98 -16.65
CA SER A 68 11.53 -5.89 -16.42
C SER A 68 10.48 -5.84 -17.53
N PHE A 69 9.21 -6.09 -17.19
CA PHE A 69 8.12 -5.93 -18.15
C PHE A 69 7.86 -4.45 -18.36
N SER A 70 8.16 -3.97 -19.56
CA SER A 70 7.72 -2.67 -20.07
C SER A 70 6.22 -2.76 -20.39
N THR A 71 5.42 -1.85 -19.85
CA THR A 71 3.98 -1.74 -20.11
C THR A 71 3.66 -1.00 -21.42
N ASP A 72 4.66 -0.67 -22.22
CA ASP A 72 4.47 0.07 -23.46
C ASP A 72 4.36 -0.88 -24.65
N THR A 73 3.15 -1.35 -24.94
CA THR A 73 2.59 -1.51 -26.31
C THR A 73 1.17 -2.11 -26.25
N GLY A 74 0.21 -1.42 -26.88
CA GLY A 74 -1.18 -1.86 -27.01
C GLY A 74 -1.42 -2.98 -28.04
N ASP A 75 -0.53 -3.95 -28.16
CA ASP A 75 -0.69 -5.09 -29.06
C ASP A 75 -0.54 -6.43 -28.29
N ARG A 76 -1.40 -7.39 -28.64
CA ARG A 76 -1.48 -8.80 -28.17
C ARG A 76 -0.41 -9.26 -27.16
N VAL A 77 -0.89 -9.48 -25.93
CA VAL A 77 -0.20 -9.97 -24.73
C VAL A 77 0.57 -11.27 -24.99
N SER A 78 1.89 -11.21 -25.13
CA SER A 78 2.77 -12.36 -25.48
C SER A 78 3.93 -12.62 -24.51
N ASP A 79 3.84 -12.15 -23.26
CA ASP A 79 5.00 -12.20 -22.36
C ASP A 79 4.89 -13.20 -21.19
N VAL A 80 3.71 -13.79 -20.97
CA VAL A 80 3.52 -14.87 -19.97
C VAL A 80 3.65 -16.27 -20.61
N GLY A 81 3.71 -16.37 -21.95
CA GLY A 81 3.72 -17.66 -22.65
C GLY A 81 2.41 -18.44 -22.54
N VAL A 82 1.37 -17.80 -22.01
CA VAL A 82 0.04 -18.35 -21.83
C VAL A 82 -0.97 -17.31 -22.30
N LYS A 83 -1.88 -17.73 -23.17
CA LYS A 83 -2.97 -16.94 -23.74
C LYS A 83 -4.30 -17.47 -23.22
N LEU A 84 -5.14 -16.61 -22.68
CA LEU A 84 -6.51 -16.93 -22.32
C LEU A 84 -7.45 -16.20 -23.28
N ASP A 85 -8.23 -16.95 -24.03
CA ASP A 85 -9.34 -16.43 -24.80
C ASP A 85 -10.66 -16.71 -24.08
N VAL A 86 -11.53 -15.70 -24.02
CA VAL A 86 -12.82 -15.79 -23.32
C VAL A 86 -13.93 -15.35 -24.26
N TRP A 87 -15.03 -16.10 -24.32
CA TRP A 87 -16.20 -15.78 -25.13
C TRP A 87 -17.50 -15.87 -24.35
N PHE A 88 -18.46 -15.02 -24.71
CA PHE A 88 -19.82 -15.02 -24.20
C PHE A 88 -20.80 -14.78 -25.35
N ASP A 89 -21.69 -15.73 -25.62
CA ASP A 89 -22.60 -15.70 -26.78
C ASP A 89 -21.88 -15.36 -28.11
N ASP A 90 -20.80 -16.10 -28.41
CA ASP A 90 -19.93 -15.92 -29.58
C ASP A 90 -19.22 -14.55 -29.68
N ARG A 91 -19.31 -13.70 -28.65
CA ARG A 91 -18.57 -12.44 -28.54
C ARG A 91 -17.31 -12.64 -27.71
N GLU A 92 -16.19 -12.16 -28.21
CA GLU A 92 -14.92 -12.15 -27.47
C GLU A 92 -15.01 -11.16 -26.29
N VAL A 93 -14.66 -11.64 -25.10
CA VAL A 93 -14.60 -10.88 -23.86
C VAL A 93 -13.15 -10.43 -23.67
N ARG A 94 -12.96 -9.15 -23.35
CA ARG A 94 -11.61 -8.60 -23.16
C ARG A 94 -10.98 -9.20 -21.91
N VAL A 95 -9.79 -9.75 -22.10
CA VAL A 95 -8.89 -10.22 -21.05
C VAL A 95 -7.77 -9.19 -20.86
N TYR A 96 -7.43 -8.93 -19.60
CA TYR A 96 -6.42 -7.97 -19.17
C TYR A 96 -5.31 -8.71 -18.44
N ARG A 97 -4.09 -8.16 -18.46
CA ARG A 97 -3.01 -8.67 -17.62
C ARG A 97 -3.14 -8.02 -16.24
N ASP A 98 -2.97 -8.83 -15.21
CA ASP A 98 -2.83 -8.35 -13.84
C ASP A 98 -1.52 -8.93 -13.30
N SER A 99 -0.55 -8.06 -13.02
CA SER A 99 0.75 -8.45 -12.45
C SER A 99 0.84 -8.20 -10.95
N SER A 100 -0.26 -7.84 -10.29
CA SER A 100 -0.22 -7.25 -8.96
C SER A 100 -0.45 -8.21 -7.80
N MET A 101 -0.84 -9.48 -8.05
CA MET A 101 -1.26 -10.38 -6.98
C MET A 101 -0.51 -11.71 -6.92
N SER A 102 0.30 -11.87 -5.87
CA SER A 102 0.79 -13.16 -5.39
C SER A 102 -0.06 -13.65 -4.21
N TYR A 103 -0.40 -14.93 -4.16
CA TYR A 103 -1.05 -15.53 -2.99
C TYR A 103 -0.35 -16.82 -2.55
N SER A 104 -0.56 -17.20 -1.28
CA SER A 104 -0.22 -18.52 -0.76
C SER A 104 -1.42 -19.12 -0.04
N VAL A 105 -1.97 -20.22 -0.56
CA VAL A 105 -3.08 -20.96 0.06
C VAL A 105 -2.71 -22.43 0.12
N ASN A 106 -2.77 -23.04 1.29
CA ASN A 106 -2.45 -24.46 1.52
C ASN A 106 -1.09 -24.88 0.93
N GLU A 107 -0.03 -24.11 1.22
CA GLU A 107 1.35 -24.35 0.73
C GLU A 107 1.55 -24.23 -0.79
N ARG A 108 0.51 -23.86 -1.54
CA ARG A 108 0.61 -23.50 -2.95
C ARG A 108 0.78 -21.99 -3.08
N ALA A 109 1.90 -21.58 -3.66
CA ALA A 109 2.11 -20.21 -4.08
C ALA A 109 1.55 -20.08 -5.51
N GLY A 110 0.85 -18.98 -5.77
CA GLY A 110 0.33 -18.68 -7.09
C GLY A 110 0.38 -17.21 -7.40
N TYR A 111 0.31 -16.91 -8.70
CA TYR A 111 0.30 -15.55 -9.22
C TYR A 111 -0.93 -15.37 -10.09
N SER A 112 -1.61 -14.23 -9.94
CA SER A 112 -2.57 -13.74 -10.93
C SER A 112 -1.82 -13.50 -12.23
N LEU A 113 -2.33 -14.04 -13.33
CA LEU A 113 -1.74 -13.86 -14.66
C LEU A 113 -2.60 -12.96 -15.53
N LEU A 114 -3.90 -13.24 -15.54
CA LEU A 114 -4.87 -12.65 -16.46
C LEU A 114 -6.20 -12.42 -15.73
N GLN A 115 -6.93 -11.38 -16.10
CA GLN A 115 -8.24 -11.04 -15.56
C GLN A 115 -9.26 -10.78 -16.65
N PHE A 116 -10.53 -11.06 -16.39
CA PHE A 116 -11.63 -10.64 -17.24
C PHE A 116 -12.87 -10.31 -16.41
N ARG A 117 -13.77 -9.50 -16.97
CA ARG A 117 -15.04 -9.14 -16.35
C ARG A 117 -16.20 -9.84 -17.05
N ALA A 118 -16.95 -10.64 -16.32
CA ALA A 118 -18.27 -11.09 -16.74
C ALA A 118 -19.28 -9.96 -16.47
N SER A 119 -19.84 -9.37 -17.52
CA SER A 119 -20.83 -8.28 -17.38
C SER A 119 -22.24 -8.79 -17.12
N GLU A 120 -22.52 -10.02 -17.56
CA GLU A 120 -23.84 -10.66 -17.54
C GLU A 120 -23.71 -12.09 -17.04
N ALA A 121 -24.76 -12.61 -16.39
CA ALA A 121 -24.81 -14.00 -15.96
C ALA A 121 -24.99 -14.91 -17.18
N GLY A 122 -24.23 -16.00 -17.26
CA GLY A 122 -24.42 -17.01 -18.29
C GLY A 122 -23.17 -17.84 -18.56
N THR A 123 -23.18 -18.61 -19.64
CA THR A 123 -22.08 -19.52 -19.96
C THR A 123 -20.98 -18.78 -20.72
N TYR A 124 -19.83 -18.66 -20.09
CA TYR A 124 -18.60 -18.18 -20.72
C TYR A 124 -17.81 -19.38 -21.20
N TYR A 125 -17.24 -19.28 -22.39
CA TYR A 125 -16.31 -20.26 -22.90
C TYR A 125 -14.89 -19.76 -22.76
N LEU A 126 -14.00 -20.60 -22.29
CA LEU A 126 -12.62 -20.26 -22.01
C LEU A 126 -11.71 -21.26 -22.67
N GLU A 127 -10.65 -20.77 -23.30
CA GLU A 127 -9.63 -21.58 -23.95
C GLU A 127 -8.27 -21.02 -23.55
N LEU A 128 -7.45 -21.90 -22.99
CA LEU A 128 -6.12 -21.56 -22.52
C LEU A 128 -5.10 -22.20 -23.46
N THR A 129 -4.22 -21.41 -24.07
CA THR A 129 -3.20 -21.90 -25.00
C THR A 129 -1.81 -21.50 -24.52
N ILE A 130 -0.85 -22.41 -24.63
CA ILE A 130 0.58 -22.11 -24.38
C ILE A 130 1.22 -21.64 -25.69
N GLU A 131 1.97 -20.56 -25.64
CA GLU A 131 2.69 -20.04 -26.81
C GLU A 131 3.89 -20.93 -27.16
N GLU A 132 4.10 -21.18 -28.47
CA GLU A 132 5.18 -22.05 -28.96
C GLU A 132 6.56 -21.65 -28.41
N GLY A 133 7.31 -22.63 -27.89
CA GLY A 133 8.67 -22.43 -27.37
C GLY A 133 8.80 -22.31 -25.85
N ARG A 134 7.71 -22.49 -25.09
CA ARG A 134 7.72 -22.49 -23.61
C ARG A 134 7.46 -23.89 -23.01
N GLU A 135 8.31 -24.84 -23.38
CA GLU A 135 8.31 -26.22 -22.85
C GLU A 135 8.65 -26.20 -21.33
N GLY A 136 7.62 -26.21 -20.48
CA GLY A 136 7.77 -26.17 -19.02
C GLY A 136 6.55 -25.63 -18.26
N LEU A 137 5.66 -24.92 -18.96
CA LEU A 137 4.41 -24.38 -18.40
C LEU A 137 3.22 -25.37 -18.49
N GLU A 138 3.41 -26.49 -19.18
CA GLU A 138 2.42 -27.54 -19.42
C GLU A 138 2.03 -28.31 -18.15
N THR A 139 2.86 -28.24 -17.09
CA THR A 139 2.66 -29.00 -15.85
C THR A 139 1.98 -28.20 -14.74
N GLY A 140 1.68 -26.92 -14.97
CA GLY A 140 1.04 -26.07 -13.98
C GLY A 140 -0.47 -26.24 -13.91
N ILE A 141 -1.03 -25.91 -12.74
CA ILE A 141 -2.48 -25.94 -12.51
C ILE A 141 -3.01 -24.51 -12.71
N TYR A 142 -3.85 -24.32 -13.72
CA TYR A 142 -4.51 -23.04 -13.95
C TYR A 142 -5.90 -23.03 -13.32
N VAL A 143 -6.16 -22.02 -12.51
CA VAL A 143 -7.38 -21.90 -11.73
C VAL A 143 -8.04 -20.56 -11.99
N ILE A 144 -9.33 -20.56 -12.29
CA ILE A 144 -10.12 -19.33 -12.31
C ILE A 144 -10.84 -19.15 -10.99
N GLY A 145 -10.75 -17.96 -10.42
CA GLY A 145 -11.50 -17.56 -9.24
C GLY A 145 -12.18 -16.23 -9.43
N LYS A 146 -13.38 -16.08 -8.87
CA LYS A 146 -14.06 -14.79 -8.76
C LYS A 146 -13.31 -13.91 -7.77
N ASP A 147 -12.93 -12.70 -8.17
CA ASP A 147 -12.26 -11.76 -7.29
C ASP A 147 -13.27 -11.22 -6.25
N TRP A 148 -13.19 -11.74 -5.02
CA TRP A 148 -14.00 -11.23 -3.91
C TRP A 148 -13.33 -10.03 -3.23
N THR A 149 -12.04 -9.78 -3.43
CA THR A 149 -11.28 -8.79 -2.65
C THR A 149 -11.88 -7.39 -2.79
N GLY A 150 -12.27 -6.99 -4.01
CA GLY A 150 -13.00 -5.74 -4.24
C GLY A 150 -14.34 -5.65 -3.48
N ALA A 151 -15.10 -6.74 -3.40
CA ALA A 151 -16.34 -6.82 -2.63
C ALA A 151 -16.08 -6.76 -1.12
N PHE A 152 -15.00 -7.38 -0.64
CA PHE A 152 -14.61 -7.35 0.77
C PHE A 152 -14.13 -5.97 1.21
N PHE A 153 -13.29 -5.30 0.43
CA PHE A 153 -12.89 -3.93 0.74
C PHE A 153 -14.10 -2.98 0.73
N SER A 154 -15.09 -3.21 -0.12
CA SER A 154 -16.37 -2.48 -0.10
C SER A 154 -17.17 -2.73 1.19
N ILE A 155 -17.23 -3.99 1.66
CA ILE A 155 -17.90 -4.35 2.91
C ILE A 155 -17.15 -3.75 4.11
N VAL A 156 -15.82 -3.84 4.14
CA VAL A 156 -14.97 -3.25 5.19
C VAL A 156 -15.13 -1.73 5.21
N LYS A 157 -15.14 -1.05 4.05
CA LYS A 157 -15.42 0.40 3.96
C LYS A 157 -16.80 0.75 4.50
N ARG A 158 -17.84 -0.04 4.21
CA ARG A 158 -19.19 0.18 4.73
C ARG A 158 -19.26 -0.02 6.24
N ILE A 159 -18.60 -1.05 6.78
CA ILE A 159 -18.55 -1.32 8.22
C ILE A 159 -17.72 -0.25 8.95
N GLY A 160 -16.57 0.15 8.40
CA GLY A 160 -15.74 1.23 8.92
C GLY A 160 -16.46 2.58 8.95
N GLY A 161 -17.21 2.91 7.89
CA GLY A 161 -18.07 4.09 7.86
C GLY A 161 -19.18 4.05 8.90
N LEU A 162 -19.77 2.87 9.16
CA LEU A 162 -20.82 2.69 10.16
C LEU A 162 -20.26 2.79 11.60
N LEU A 163 -19.05 2.31 11.84
CA LEU A 163 -18.32 2.48 13.09
C LEU A 163 -17.97 3.95 13.36
N LEU A 164 -17.56 4.69 12.32
CA LEU A 164 -17.33 6.14 12.39
C LEU A 164 -18.61 6.92 12.72
N LEU A 165 -19.77 6.49 12.24
CA LEU A 165 -21.08 7.09 12.59
C LEU A 165 -21.48 6.85 14.05
N LEU A 166 -20.99 5.78 14.67
CA LEU A 166 -21.30 5.45 16.07
C LEU A 166 -20.30 6.09 17.06
N LEU A 167 -19.14 6.54 16.59
CA LEU A 167 -18.10 7.20 17.39
C LEU A 167 -18.61 8.44 18.15
N PRO A 168 -19.44 9.35 17.59
CA PRO A 168 -19.96 10.51 18.31
C PRO A 168 -20.90 10.13 19.46
N LEU A 169 -21.71 9.07 19.28
CA LEU A 169 -22.59 8.54 20.33
C LEU A 169 -21.77 7.93 21.48
N PHE A 170 -20.66 7.28 21.14
CA PHE A 170 -19.72 6.73 22.10
C PHE A 170 -19.00 7.84 22.89
N ILE A 171 -18.47 8.87 22.21
CA ILE A 171 -17.85 10.04 22.84
C ILE A 171 -18.87 10.75 23.75
N TRP A 172 -20.11 10.91 23.29
CA TRP A 172 -21.19 11.51 24.09
C TRP A 172 -21.49 10.72 25.37
N GLY A 173 -21.55 9.38 25.27
CA GLY A 173 -21.72 8.50 26.43
C GLY A 173 -20.55 8.61 27.42
N LEU A 174 -19.32 8.68 26.91
CA LEU A 174 -18.10 8.84 27.71
C LEU A 174 -18.08 10.18 28.46
N VAL A 175 -18.40 11.29 27.77
CA VAL A 175 -18.49 12.63 28.37
C VAL A 175 -19.56 12.68 29.46
N ARG A 176 -20.68 11.96 29.28
CA ARG A 176 -21.75 11.92 30.28
C ARG A 176 -21.39 11.07 31.50
N ALA A 177 -20.65 9.98 31.30
CA ALA A 177 -20.11 9.17 32.40
C ALA A 177 -19.06 9.94 33.23
N ILE A 178 -18.21 10.74 32.57
CA ILE A 178 -17.20 11.58 33.24
C ILE A 178 -17.86 12.75 33.99
N ARG A 179 -18.88 13.39 33.41
CA ARG A 179 -19.60 14.52 34.05
C ARG A 179 -20.56 14.12 35.17
N GLY A 180 -20.75 12.83 35.42
CA GLY A 180 -21.60 12.33 36.51
C GLY A 180 -20.94 12.33 37.89
N VAL A 181 -19.64 12.66 38.00
CA VAL A 181 -18.87 12.46 39.24
C VAL A 181 -18.69 13.73 40.09
N ASP A 182 -18.75 14.94 39.53
CA ASP A 182 -18.48 16.15 40.32
C ASP A 182 -19.68 17.12 40.34
N GLY A 183 -20.35 17.16 41.48
CA GLY A 183 -21.27 18.23 41.85
C GLY A 183 -20.62 19.14 42.89
N GLN A 184 -20.31 20.39 42.50
CA GLN A 184 -20.63 21.64 43.20
C GLN A 184 -19.96 22.86 42.50
N SER A 185 -20.81 23.75 41.95
CA SER A 185 -20.78 25.24 41.88
C SER A 185 -19.47 26.00 42.20
N ALA A 186 -19.08 27.17 41.63
CA ALA A 186 -19.55 28.17 40.63
C ALA A 186 -18.48 29.34 40.63
N PRO A 187 -18.66 30.55 40.04
CA PRO A 187 -18.84 30.98 38.64
C PRO A 187 -17.85 32.11 38.15
N HIS A 188 -17.99 32.52 36.86
CA HIS A 188 -17.48 33.73 36.15
C HIS A 188 -15.97 33.77 35.79
N HIS A 189 -15.50 34.12 34.58
CA HIS A 189 -15.89 35.19 33.65
C HIS A 189 -15.66 34.84 32.16
N ALA A 190 -16.37 35.58 31.30
CA ALA A 190 -16.42 35.52 29.86
C ALA A 190 -15.15 35.99 29.12
N GLY A 191 -14.93 35.40 27.94
CA GLY A 191 -14.03 35.89 26.90
C GLY A 191 -14.37 35.21 25.58
N HIS A 192 -15.27 35.82 24.80
CA HIS A 192 -15.62 35.39 23.45
C HIS A 192 -14.46 35.65 22.49
N ALA A 193 -13.98 34.61 21.80
CA ALA A 193 -13.26 34.73 20.53
C ALA A 193 -13.87 33.73 19.53
N GLN A 194 -14.64 34.29 18.63
CA GLN A 194 -15.42 33.64 17.59
C GLN A 194 -14.50 33.34 16.39
N TRP A 195 -14.11 32.08 16.21
CA TRP A 195 -13.47 31.61 14.97
C TRP A 195 -14.53 31.02 14.06
N SER A 196 -15.10 31.85 13.18
CA SER A 196 -15.85 31.40 12.02
C SER A 196 -14.93 31.43 10.80
N GLY A 197 -14.49 30.27 10.35
CA GLY A 197 -13.71 30.11 9.13
C GLY A 197 -14.08 28.80 8.46
N TYR A 198 -15.30 28.70 7.94
CA TYR A 198 -15.63 27.68 6.94
C TYR A 198 -14.73 27.93 5.73
N ALA A 199 -13.75 27.05 5.52
CA ALA A 199 -12.97 27.01 4.30
C ALA A 199 -13.93 26.82 3.12
N GLN A 200 -13.94 27.79 2.21
CA GLN A 200 -14.67 27.70 0.95
C GLN A 200 -14.07 26.58 0.09
N PRO A 201 -14.88 25.85 -0.70
CA PRO A 201 -14.35 24.88 -1.65
C PRO A 201 -13.48 25.59 -2.68
N VAL A 202 -12.22 25.17 -2.78
CA VAL A 202 -11.25 25.67 -3.76
C VAL A 202 -11.71 25.24 -5.15
N PRO A 203 -11.71 26.13 -6.16
CA PRO A 203 -12.14 25.76 -7.51
C PRO A 203 -11.16 24.76 -8.16
N ARG A 204 -11.74 23.76 -8.83
CA ARG A 204 -11.04 22.74 -9.63
C ARG A 204 -10.14 23.38 -10.70
N PRO A 205 -8.87 22.95 -10.87
CA PRO A 205 -8.02 23.45 -11.95
C PRO A 205 -8.47 22.96 -13.33
N ALA A 206 -8.21 23.79 -14.34
CA ALA A 206 -8.50 23.53 -15.74
C ALA A 206 -7.62 22.41 -16.33
N ALA A 207 -8.07 21.86 -17.47
CA ALA A 207 -7.52 20.69 -18.16
C ALA A 207 -5.99 20.67 -18.32
N TYR A 208 -5.45 19.47 -18.11
CA TYR A 208 -4.05 19.05 -18.26
C TYR A 208 -3.46 19.41 -19.64
N ARG A 209 -2.26 20.02 -19.67
CA ARG A 209 -1.48 20.37 -20.86
C ARG A 209 -0.03 19.90 -20.68
N GLU A 210 0.50 19.19 -21.67
CA GLU A 210 1.91 18.78 -21.73
C GLU A 210 2.84 19.99 -21.62
N GLY A 211 3.89 19.86 -20.79
CA GLY A 211 4.80 20.94 -20.40
C GLY A 211 4.51 21.54 -19.01
N MET A 212 3.31 21.31 -18.45
CA MET A 212 3.04 21.63 -17.03
C MET A 212 3.75 20.67 -16.07
N ASP A 213 4.08 19.45 -16.50
CA ASP A 213 4.56 18.40 -15.59
C ASP A 213 5.92 18.73 -14.99
N HIS A 214 6.84 19.35 -15.74
CA HIS A 214 8.12 19.78 -15.19
C HIS A 214 7.97 20.94 -14.19
N VAL A 215 7.06 21.88 -14.43
CA VAL A 215 6.80 22.99 -13.49
C VAL A 215 6.11 22.45 -12.24
N ALA A 216 5.10 21.59 -12.42
CA ALA A 216 4.36 20.96 -11.34
C ALA A 216 5.26 20.06 -10.48
N LEU A 217 6.13 19.27 -11.11
CA LEU A 217 7.15 18.46 -10.43
C LEU A 217 8.08 19.34 -9.61
N ASN A 218 8.65 20.39 -10.22
CA ASN A 218 9.57 21.29 -9.52
C ASN A 218 8.90 21.99 -8.33
N GLU A 219 7.68 22.52 -8.49
CA GLU A 219 6.96 23.15 -7.38
C GLU A 219 6.66 22.18 -6.25
N LEU A 220 6.25 20.96 -6.58
CA LEU A 220 5.96 19.91 -5.60
C LEU A 220 7.24 19.50 -4.86
N THR A 221 8.32 19.22 -5.60
CA THR A 221 9.65 18.93 -5.06
C THR A 221 10.13 20.03 -4.12
N GLN A 222 10.05 21.30 -4.51
CA GLN A 222 10.49 22.40 -3.64
C GLN A 222 9.65 22.51 -2.37
N THR A 223 8.34 22.29 -2.46
CA THR A 223 7.44 22.28 -1.29
C THR A 223 7.84 21.15 -0.33
N ILE A 224 8.10 19.95 -0.86
CA ILE A 224 8.56 18.80 -0.07
C ILE A 224 9.93 19.09 0.56
N ILE A 225 10.90 19.65 -0.19
CA ILE A 225 12.23 20.00 0.33
C ILE A 225 12.13 20.92 1.54
N VAL A 226 11.31 21.97 1.47
CA VAL A 226 11.18 22.94 2.57
C VAL A 226 10.60 22.27 3.81
N ALA A 227 9.51 21.52 3.66
CA ALA A 227 8.84 20.85 4.76
C ALA A 227 9.71 19.74 5.38
N ALA A 228 10.23 18.83 4.54
CA ALA A 228 11.04 17.70 4.98
C ALA A 228 12.36 18.14 5.60
N ARG A 229 13.02 19.18 5.07
CA ARG A 229 14.22 19.75 5.71
C ARG A 229 13.94 20.18 7.14
N ALA A 230 12.86 20.93 7.34
CA ALA A 230 12.52 21.44 8.67
C ALA A 230 12.21 20.28 9.64
N ALA A 231 11.47 19.27 9.18
CA ALA A 231 11.13 18.09 9.97
C ALA A 231 12.35 17.23 10.32
N PHE A 232 13.21 16.88 9.35
CA PHE A 232 14.42 16.10 9.62
C PHE A 232 15.43 16.87 10.47
N MET A 233 15.55 18.19 10.31
CA MET A 233 16.39 19.00 11.19
C MET A 233 15.91 18.99 12.64
N GLU A 234 14.59 18.98 12.87
CA GLU A 234 14.02 18.82 14.20
C GLU A 234 14.27 17.41 14.75
N LEU A 235 14.06 16.38 13.93
CA LEU A 235 14.32 14.99 14.28
C LEU A 235 15.80 14.77 14.68
N PHE A 236 16.74 15.34 13.93
CA PHE A 236 18.18 15.24 14.21
C PHE A 236 18.64 16.11 15.39
N ALA A 237 17.82 17.06 15.84
CA ALA A 237 18.11 17.82 17.06
C ALA A 237 17.97 16.96 18.33
N SER A 238 17.35 15.78 18.25
CA SER A 238 17.29 14.80 19.35
C SER A 238 18.67 14.27 19.76
N GLY A 239 19.67 14.33 18.86
CA GLY A 239 21.00 13.74 19.08
C GLY A 239 21.06 12.22 18.90
N GLU A 240 19.97 11.57 18.48
CA GLU A 240 19.92 10.14 18.19
C GLU A 240 20.65 9.78 16.90
N ARG A 241 20.97 8.50 16.69
CA ARG A 241 21.63 8.01 15.48
C ARG A 241 20.63 7.27 14.61
N PHE A 242 20.14 7.95 13.58
CA PHE A 242 19.14 7.42 12.66
C PHE A 242 19.77 6.52 11.63
N TYR A 243 19.16 5.35 11.40
CA TYR A 243 19.57 4.39 10.37
C TYR A 243 18.53 4.22 9.27
N TYR A 244 17.29 4.68 9.48
CA TYR A 244 16.17 4.63 8.54
C TYR A 244 15.48 5.99 8.52
N CYS A 245 15.33 6.59 7.34
CA CYS A 245 14.64 7.86 7.14
C CYS A 245 13.82 7.77 5.86
N THR A 246 12.50 7.91 5.96
CA THR A 246 11.60 7.73 4.81
C THR A 246 10.63 8.89 4.65
N LEU A 247 10.29 9.20 3.41
CA LEU A 247 9.00 9.77 3.05
C LEU A 247 8.10 8.64 2.55
N PHE A 248 6.99 8.38 3.21
CA PHE A 248 6.04 7.35 2.78
C PHE A 248 4.69 7.94 2.37
N THR A 249 4.03 7.32 1.40
CA THR A 249 2.68 7.65 0.92
C THR A 249 1.81 6.39 0.88
N THR A 250 0.48 6.53 0.83
CA THR A 250 -0.40 5.39 0.53
C THR A 250 -0.35 5.05 -0.98
N GLY A 251 -0.84 3.87 -1.36
CA GLY A 251 -1.05 3.50 -2.76
C GLY A 251 -2.05 4.38 -3.52
N GLU A 252 -2.83 5.21 -2.82
CA GLU A 252 -3.70 6.23 -3.42
C GLU A 252 -2.94 7.56 -3.67
N GLY A 253 -1.63 7.59 -3.41
CA GLY A 253 -0.75 8.73 -3.67
C GLY A 253 -1.03 9.95 -2.80
N HIS A 254 -1.46 9.77 -1.56
CA HIS A 254 -1.68 10.90 -0.63
C HIS A 254 -0.41 11.73 -0.39
N ALA A 255 -0.57 12.88 0.28
CA ALA A 255 0.58 13.67 0.69
C ALA A 255 1.53 12.81 1.55
N PRO A 256 2.85 12.91 1.33
CA PRO A 256 3.80 12.06 2.02
C PRO A 256 3.92 12.45 3.48
N TYR A 257 4.16 11.46 4.32
CA TYR A 257 4.50 11.62 5.72
C TYR A 257 5.94 11.19 5.97
N ILE A 258 6.52 11.68 7.07
CA ILE A 258 7.85 11.29 7.50
C ILE A 258 7.73 10.16 8.52
N SER A 259 8.58 9.15 8.37
CA SER A 259 8.90 8.20 9.42
C SER A 259 10.41 7.98 9.47
N ALA A 260 10.91 7.57 10.63
CA ALA A 260 12.33 7.34 10.83
C ALA A 260 12.58 6.33 11.94
N TRP A 261 13.72 5.66 11.92
CA TRP A 261 14.21 4.91 13.07
C TRP A 261 15.63 5.32 13.42
N SER A 262 15.86 5.47 14.71
CA SER A 262 17.18 5.51 15.32
C SER A 262 17.40 4.26 16.16
N HIS A 263 18.66 3.94 16.41
CA HIS A 263 19.02 2.83 17.29
C HIS A 263 18.44 3.04 18.69
N GLU A 264 18.43 4.28 19.17
CA GLU A 264 17.91 4.64 20.47
C GLU A 264 16.38 4.52 20.53
N ALA A 265 15.67 4.95 19.49
CA ALA A 265 14.23 4.80 19.40
C ALA A 265 13.80 3.33 19.30
N LEU A 266 14.51 2.53 18.52
CA LEU A 266 14.26 1.09 18.40
C LEU A 266 14.37 0.38 19.75
N ALA A 267 15.48 0.62 20.47
CA ALA A 267 15.70 0.01 21.78
C ALA A 267 14.61 0.41 22.80
N ARG A 268 14.22 1.69 22.80
CA ARG A 268 13.13 2.17 23.68
C ARG A 268 11.79 1.52 23.34
N GLU A 269 11.43 1.48 22.05
CA GLU A 269 10.13 0.99 21.62
C GLU A 269 10.00 -0.52 21.82
N ALA A 270 11.04 -1.28 21.49
CA ALA A 270 11.10 -2.71 21.75
C ALA A 270 11.00 -3.04 23.25
N THR A 271 11.68 -2.25 24.10
CA THR A 271 11.56 -2.38 25.57
C THR A 271 10.13 -2.09 26.03
N ARG A 272 9.51 -1.02 25.53
CA ARG A 272 8.13 -0.63 25.85
C ARG A 272 7.13 -1.74 25.48
N LEU A 273 7.30 -2.36 24.31
CA LEU A 273 6.46 -3.47 23.85
C LEU A 273 6.68 -4.74 24.68
N ALA A 274 7.92 -5.04 25.06
CA ALA A 274 8.23 -6.17 25.94
C ALA A 274 7.62 -6.00 27.33
N GLU A 275 7.72 -4.80 27.93
CA GLU A 275 7.06 -4.46 29.20
C GLU A 275 5.52 -4.57 29.12
N ALA A 276 4.95 -4.33 27.93
CA ALA A 276 3.54 -4.55 27.65
C ALA A 276 3.16 -6.03 27.39
N GLY A 277 4.11 -6.96 27.53
CA GLY A 277 3.91 -8.40 27.38
C GLY A 277 3.75 -8.85 25.92
N LYS A 278 4.31 -8.10 24.96
CA LYS A 278 4.20 -8.42 23.52
C LYS A 278 5.24 -9.42 23.02
N GLY A 279 6.27 -9.71 23.82
CA GLY A 279 7.36 -10.62 23.44
C GLY A 279 8.66 -10.24 24.12
N GLU A 280 9.76 -10.86 23.69
CA GLU A 280 11.11 -10.49 24.10
C GLU A 280 11.58 -9.25 23.32
N ALA A 281 12.26 -8.32 23.99
CA ALA A 281 12.64 -7.04 23.39
C ALA A 281 13.55 -7.21 22.15
N GLU A 282 14.46 -8.18 22.15
CA GLU A 282 15.34 -8.42 21.00
C GLU A 282 14.56 -8.89 19.77
N SER A 283 13.65 -9.85 19.93
CA SER A 283 12.78 -10.31 18.85
C SER A 283 11.86 -9.20 18.34
N LEU A 284 11.28 -8.41 19.24
CA LEU A 284 10.44 -7.27 18.88
C LEU A 284 11.21 -6.19 18.12
N ALA A 285 12.47 -5.93 18.50
CA ALA A 285 13.32 -4.98 17.78
C ALA A 285 13.57 -5.45 16.34
N GLU A 286 13.83 -6.74 16.13
CA GLU A 286 14.01 -7.32 14.80
C GLU A 286 12.75 -7.26 13.94
N GLU A 287 11.57 -7.40 14.54
CA GLU A 287 10.28 -7.32 13.85
C GLU A 287 9.92 -5.88 13.40
N ILE A 288 10.20 -4.87 14.23
CA ILE A 288 9.70 -3.50 13.99
C ILE A 288 10.72 -2.55 13.36
N LYS A 289 12.01 -2.90 13.30
CA LYS A 289 13.11 -1.99 12.92
C LYS A 289 13.00 -1.34 11.54
N TRP A 290 12.20 -1.90 10.65
CA TRP A 290 11.96 -1.37 9.30
C TRP A 290 10.52 -0.92 9.07
N SER A 291 9.66 -1.04 10.09
CA SER A 291 8.26 -0.64 10.01
C SER A 291 8.12 0.87 10.15
N TYR A 292 7.71 1.54 9.07
CA TYR A 292 7.38 2.98 9.13
C TYR A 292 6.25 3.26 10.14
N ALA A 293 5.34 2.30 10.33
CA ALA A 293 4.13 2.44 11.14
C ALA A 293 4.36 2.19 12.63
N ASP A 294 5.28 1.28 12.98
CA ASP A 294 5.63 1.00 14.39
C ASP A 294 6.64 1.99 14.95
N SER A 295 7.21 2.84 14.10
CA SER A 295 8.13 3.89 14.53
C SER A 295 7.45 4.89 15.48
N PRO A 296 8.11 5.27 16.58
CA PRO A 296 7.66 6.40 17.40
C PRO A 296 7.74 7.75 16.66
N TYR A 297 8.37 7.77 15.49
CA TYR A 297 8.43 8.90 14.56
C TYR A 297 7.47 8.73 13.37
N TYR A 298 6.48 7.86 13.44
CA TYR A 298 5.40 7.78 12.46
C TYR A 298 4.67 9.13 12.33
N ALA A 299 4.50 9.61 11.09
CA ALA A 299 3.93 10.91 10.75
C ALA A 299 4.59 12.08 11.51
N PHE A 300 5.91 12.01 11.69
CA PHE A 300 6.65 13.01 12.47
C PHE A 300 6.53 14.41 11.85
N ALA A 301 6.31 15.40 12.73
CA ALA A 301 6.18 16.81 12.36
C ALA A 301 5.12 17.07 11.27
N GLU A 302 3.98 16.36 11.31
CA GLU A 302 2.82 16.51 10.41
C GLU A 302 2.44 17.99 10.17
N ALA A 303 2.44 18.82 11.21
CA ALA A 303 2.15 20.26 11.06
C ALA A 303 3.09 21.00 10.09
N ARG A 304 4.32 20.52 9.87
CA ARG A 304 5.27 21.08 8.90
C ARG A 304 4.98 20.60 7.47
N MET A 305 4.21 19.53 7.31
CA MET A 305 3.79 18.98 6.03
C MET A 305 2.49 19.62 5.49
N ALA A 306 1.85 20.51 6.25
CA ALA A 306 0.58 21.15 5.87
C ALA A 306 0.61 21.84 4.49
N ASP A 307 1.73 22.49 4.14
CA ASP A 307 1.87 23.10 2.80
C ASP A 307 1.97 22.04 1.69
N VAL A 308 2.60 20.89 1.97
CA VAL A 308 2.64 19.74 1.05
C VAL A 308 1.24 19.18 0.88
N GLU A 309 0.50 18.96 1.97
CA GLU A 309 -0.90 18.51 1.93
C GLU A 309 -1.78 19.46 1.11
N ALA A 310 -1.64 20.77 1.33
CA ALA A 310 -2.37 21.78 0.56
C ALA A 310 -2.05 21.72 -0.94
N ARG A 311 -0.80 21.42 -1.32
CA ARG A 311 -0.42 21.21 -2.72
C ARG A 311 -1.02 19.93 -3.28
N TYR A 312 -0.99 18.82 -2.55
CA TYR A 312 -1.60 17.56 -2.99
C TYR A 312 -3.13 17.69 -3.13
N ALA A 313 -3.80 18.45 -2.25
CA ALA A 313 -5.23 18.69 -2.31
C ALA A 313 -5.68 19.49 -3.56
N GLN A 314 -4.75 20.20 -4.22
CA GLN A 314 -5.02 20.91 -5.48
C GLN A 314 -4.86 20.00 -6.71
N ARG A 315 -4.36 18.77 -6.51
CA ARG A 315 -4.13 17.79 -7.57
C ARG A 315 -5.33 16.83 -7.65
N PRO A 316 -5.56 16.16 -8.79
CA PRO A 316 -6.66 15.21 -8.92
C PRO A 316 -6.52 14.03 -7.95
N LEU A 317 -7.64 13.48 -7.49
CA LEU A 317 -7.62 12.22 -6.74
C LEU A 317 -7.37 11.08 -7.73
N LEU A 318 -6.45 10.16 -7.42
CA LEU A 318 -6.05 9.10 -8.37
C LEU A 318 -7.24 8.26 -8.83
N HIS A 319 -8.16 7.93 -7.92
CA HIS A 319 -9.36 7.13 -8.23
C HIS A 319 -10.42 7.86 -9.06
N GLU A 320 -10.25 9.18 -9.29
CA GLU A 320 -11.11 9.96 -10.20
C GLU A 320 -10.53 10.05 -11.61
N LEU A 321 -9.28 9.61 -11.80
CA LEU A 321 -8.59 9.59 -13.09
C LEU A 321 -8.77 8.23 -13.79
N ASP A 322 -8.59 8.23 -15.11
CA ASP A 322 -8.33 6.98 -15.82
C ASP A 322 -6.96 6.41 -15.43
N GLU A 323 -6.77 5.12 -15.63
CA GLU A 323 -5.60 4.36 -15.18
C GLU A 323 -4.28 4.99 -15.63
N THR A 324 -4.16 5.35 -16.92
CA THR A 324 -2.95 5.97 -17.46
C THR A 324 -2.64 7.30 -16.79
N LYS A 325 -3.65 8.15 -16.56
CA LYS A 325 -3.45 9.43 -15.86
C LYS A 325 -3.20 9.25 -14.37
N ALA A 326 -3.83 8.27 -13.73
CA ALA A 326 -3.59 7.94 -12.33
C ALA A 326 -2.14 7.49 -12.12
N GLU A 327 -1.64 6.63 -12.99
CA GLU A 327 -0.25 6.18 -12.97
C GLU A 327 0.73 7.33 -13.20
N ALA A 328 0.52 8.15 -14.24
CA ALA A 328 1.37 9.31 -14.50
C ALA A 328 1.41 10.30 -13.32
N GLU A 329 0.26 10.50 -12.67
CA GLU A 329 0.15 11.37 -11.51
C GLU A 329 0.82 10.79 -10.26
N LEU A 330 0.70 9.47 -10.02
CA LEU A 330 1.41 8.78 -8.95
C LEU A 330 2.92 8.85 -9.17
N GLN A 331 3.40 8.56 -10.38
CA GLN A 331 4.81 8.65 -10.74
C GLN A 331 5.36 10.06 -10.54
N LEU A 332 4.62 11.11 -10.92
CA LEU A 332 5.02 12.49 -10.66
C LEU A 332 5.18 12.77 -9.16
N ARG A 333 4.24 12.29 -8.32
CA ARG A 333 4.28 12.46 -6.86
C ARG A 333 5.50 11.75 -6.25
N LEU A 334 5.76 10.50 -6.64
CA LEU A 334 6.92 9.73 -6.18
C LEU A 334 8.24 10.35 -6.64
N GLN A 335 8.31 10.77 -7.91
CA GLN A 335 9.48 11.48 -8.44
C GLN A 335 9.73 12.78 -7.68
N ALA A 336 8.67 13.50 -7.30
CA ALA A 336 8.81 14.72 -6.51
C ALA A 336 9.44 14.45 -5.13
N MET A 337 9.00 13.38 -4.47
CA MET A 337 9.55 12.90 -3.20
C MET A 337 11.01 12.45 -3.36
N GLU A 338 11.32 11.64 -4.38
CA GLU A 338 12.68 11.13 -4.65
C GLU A 338 13.66 12.28 -4.90
N LEU A 339 13.28 13.25 -5.74
CA LEU A 339 14.11 14.43 -6.01
C LEU A 339 14.33 15.27 -4.75
N ALA A 340 13.31 15.40 -3.91
CA ALA A 340 13.43 16.12 -2.65
C ALA A 340 14.44 15.44 -1.72
N MET A 341 14.30 14.13 -1.50
CA MET A 341 15.20 13.37 -0.63
C MET A 341 16.64 13.36 -1.18
N ARG A 342 16.81 13.21 -2.50
CA ARG A 342 18.14 13.31 -3.15
C ARG A 342 18.78 14.68 -2.95
N GLN A 343 18.02 15.77 -3.08
CA GLN A 343 18.54 17.11 -2.87
C GLN A 343 18.97 17.33 -1.41
N LEU A 344 18.13 16.91 -0.45
CA LEU A 344 18.45 16.99 0.97
C LEU A 344 19.69 16.15 1.32
N ASP A 345 19.85 14.99 0.69
CA ASP A 345 21.03 14.16 0.87
C ASP A 345 22.30 14.80 0.30
N ALA A 346 22.23 15.36 -0.90
CA ALA A 346 23.34 16.08 -1.54
C ALA A 346 23.83 17.28 -0.70
N GLU A 347 22.93 17.93 0.04
CA GLU A 347 23.26 19.00 0.99
C GLU A 347 23.91 18.48 2.29
N GLY A 348 23.91 17.15 2.48
CA GLY A 348 24.48 16.48 3.63
C GLY A 348 23.54 16.40 4.84
N LEU A 349 22.22 16.49 4.63
CA LEU A 349 21.25 16.43 5.72
C LEU A 349 21.36 15.10 6.49
N PHE A 350 21.43 13.96 5.78
CA PHE A 350 21.45 12.62 6.37
C PHE A 350 22.85 12.15 6.86
N ARG A 351 23.84 13.05 6.88
CA ARG A 351 25.18 12.77 7.43
C ARG A 351 25.56 13.68 8.60
N ARG A 352 24.55 14.33 9.21
CA ARG A 352 24.76 15.39 10.18
C ARG A 352 25.15 14.85 11.56
N ASN A 353 24.55 13.75 11.99
CA ASN A 353 24.71 13.12 13.30
C ASN A 353 25.27 11.68 13.22
N GLN A 354 25.48 11.17 12.01
CA GLN A 354 25.96 9.83 11.73
C GLN A 354 26.62 9.77 10.34
N PRO A 355 27.42 8.75 10.01
CA PRO A 355 27.93 8.54 8.67
C PRO A 355 26.78 8.28 7.68
N ARG A 356 26.85 8.86 6.47
CA ARG A 356 25.81 8.66 5.45
C ARG A 356 25.57 7.19 5.11
N SER A 357 26.64 6.38 5.12
CA SER A 357 26.62 4.94 4.81
C SER A 357 25.90 4.10 5.87
N GLU A 358 25.59 4.68 7.04
CA GLU A 358 24.84 4.05 8.12
C GLU A 358 23.35 4.44 8.11
N VAL A 359 22.91 5.20 7.11
CA VAL A 359 21.50 5.60 6.95
C VAL A 359 20.97 5.04 5.64
N VAL A 360 19.80 4.41 5.66
CA VAL A 360 19.00 4.18 4.47
C VAL A 360 18.00 5.31 4.33
N VAL A 361 18.04 5.98 3.17
CA VAL A 361 17.13 7.08 2.82
C VAL A 361 16.13 6.56 1.81
N LEU A 362 14.84 6.68 2.11
CA LEU A 362 13.79 6.02 1.36
C LEU A 362 12.69 6.98 0.95
N VAL A 363 12.01 6.55 -0.11
CA VAL A 363 10.72 7.07 -0.58
C VAL A 363 9.89 5.83 -0.86
N GLU A 364 8.76 5.70 -0.18
CA GLU A 364 7.99 4.45 -0.14
C GLU A 364 6.51 4.69 -0.42
N ILE A 365 5.90 3.83 -1.21
CA ILE A 365 4.47 3.54 -1.09
C ILE A 365 4.34 2.55 0.08
N MET A 366 3.33 2.72 0.94
CA MET A 366 3.03 1.83 2.06
C MET A 366 3.30 0.37 1.68
N PRO A 367 4.36 -0.26 2.24
CA PRO A 367 4.74 -1.61 1.89
C PRO A 367 3.61 -2.63 2.06
N PRO A 368 3.57 -3.69 1.23
CA PRO A 368 4.50 -3.94 0.14
C PRO A 368 4.16 -3.18 -1.18
N ASP A 369 5.14 -2.46 -1.76
CA ASP A 369 5.23 -2.12 -3.19
C ASP A 369 6.65 -2.32 -3.80
N PRO A 370 6.83 -3.11 -4.89
CA PRO A 370 8.14 -3.35 -5.53
C PRO A 370 8.91 -2.09 -5.96
N ILE A 371 8.21 -0.97 -6.23
CA ILE A 371 8.86 0.28 -6.62
C ILE A 371 9.75 0.84 -5.49
N ASN A 372 9.45 0.49 -4.23
CA ASN A 372 10.19 0.92 -3.05
C ASN A 372 11.66 0.49 -3.15
N THR A 373 11.91 -0.78 -3.49
CA THR A 373 13.25 -1.34 -3.66
C THR A 373 14.02 -0.62 -4.77
N GLU A 374 13.36 -0.29 -5.87
CA GLU A 374 13.98 0.41 -6.99
C GLU A 374 14.30 1.88 -6.68
N ILE A 375 13.42 2.58 -5.96
CA ILE A 375 13.70 3.93 -5.48
C ILE A 375 14.85 3.92 -4.46
N ALA A 376 14.85 2.96 -3.53
CA ALA A 376 15.90 2.81 -2.54
C ALA A 376 17.30 2.66 -3.17
N LYS A 377 17.44 1.86 -4.23
CA LYS A 377 18.68 1.69 -5.01
C LYS A 377 19.12 2.98 -5.72
N ARG A 378 18.21 3.89 -6.06
CA ARG A 378 18.52 5.19 -6.68
C ARG A 378 18.87 6.29 -5.69
N LEU A 379 18.52 6.11 -4.41
CA LEU A 379 18.80 7.06 -3.33
C LEU A 379 20.01 6.68 -2.48
N ASN A 380 20.44 5.41 -2.51
CA ASN A 380 21.52 4.91 -1.68
C ASN A 380 22.54 4.13 -2.50
N ASP A 381 23.80 4.20 -2.09
CA ASP A 381 24.83 3.33 -2.65
C ASP A 381 24.56 1.87 -2.18
N PRO A 382 24.39 0.91 -3.09
CA PRO A 382 24.15 -0.48 -2.71
C PRO A 382 25.31 -1.07 -1.90
N ALA A 383 26.53 -0.54 -1.96
CA ALA A 383 27.66 -1.02 -1.16
C ALA A 383 27.61 -0.55 0.31
N TRP A 384 26.70 0.36 0.68
CA TRP A 384 26.64 0.88 2.05
C TRP A 384 26.04 -0.14 3.03
N PRO A 385 26.57 -0.24 4.27
CA PRO A 385 26.09 -1.19 5.27
C PRO A 385 24.59 -1.10 5.56
N ALA A 386 24.06 0.10 5.74
CA ALA A 386 22.63 0.27 6.01
C ALA A 386 21.76 -0.19 4.83
N MET A 387 22.20 0.08 3.59
CA MET A 387 21.49 -0.36 2.39
C MET A 387 21.54 -1.89 2.23
N GLN A 388 22.69 -2.52 2.47
CA GLN A 388 22.81 -3.98 2.43
C GLN A 388 21.94 -4.68 3.47
N MET A 389 21.87 -4.12 4.68
CA MET A 389 21.02 -4.65 5.74
C MET A 389 19.53 -4.52 5.38
N TRP A 390 19.11 -3.34 4.90
CA TRP A 390 17.74 -3.12 4.45
C TRP A 390 17.38 -4.03 3.27
N LEU A 391 18.24 -4.18 2.26
CA LEU A 391 18.03 -5.08 1.12
C LEU A 391 17.85 -6.55 1.51
N LYS A 392 18.50 -6.97 2.60
CA LYS A 392 18.43 -8.35 3.08
C LYS A 392 17.15 -8.61 3.89
N GLU A 393 16.67 -7.60 4.61
CA GLU A 393 15.68 -7.77 5.68
C GLU A 393 14.32 -7.17 5.37
N ALA A 394 14.25 -6.17 4.51
CA ALA A 394 13.05 -5.35 4.29
C ALA A 394 12.75 -5.05 2.82
N ALA A 395 13.70 -5.24 1.91
CA ALA A 395 13.39 -5.11 0.48
C ALA A 395 12.39 -6.19 0.05
N GLU A 396 11.52 -5.76 -0.85
CA GLU A 396 10.38 -6.53 -1.33
C GLU A 396 10.63 -7.21 -2.66
#